data_AF-A0A7V2H9Q2-F1
#
_entry.id   AF-A0A7V2H9Q2-F1
#
_cell.length_a   1.000
_cell.length_b   1.000
_cell.length_c   1.000
_cell.angle_alpha   90.00
_cell.angle_beta   90.00
_cell.angle_gamma   90.00
#
_symmetry.space_group_name_H-M   'P 1'
#
loop_
_entity.id
_entity.type
_entity.pdbx_description
1 polymer ?
#
loop_
_entity_poly.entity_id
_entity_poly.type
_entity_poly.pdbx_seq_one_letter_code
_entity_poly.pdbx_strand_id
1 'polypeptide(L)'
;MRVYSRRRRTSTEILFGKRMKKFFTLQPDEYRKAVSFLAGTFGLPTIQERLSMYGHIGKQEVHLSFVGKDITCKVKTATSHERAFVLRNTAIKFFFRALNSLGLEKVKIGVISVLLFPTDYDKTRITLLKDSFAGTILDVETENESILKQITKAGFIAYNREELGQFIDEESIPLQGLFDEPGVLNQTIKEFARRNGIDLMADSQTLQSRLEGVSNDYSNTEMLYKSVTGANLLSKERTKKSFLFAPMSIVVPAYNANKTIAYVLAAIDSQDLTTRDKQKIQVIVIDDGSKVPVQEIIRDTKYSFDLNVVRLEKKSGSIECTKYWSESMSSRDGVIYGRGYSLVKDISIRTQYQKPSHPECPVCELSEKYWL
;
A
#
# COMPACT_ATOMS: atom_id res chain seq x y z
N MET A 1 -9.02 -4.78 23.73
CA MET A 1 -10.21 -4.60 22.87
C MET A 1 -10.62 -3.13 22.93
N ARG A 2 -10.31 -2.30 21.92
CA ARG A 2 -10.80 -0.91 21.87
C ARG A 2 -12.09 -0.89 21.05
N VAL A 3 -13.23 -0.72 21.72
CA VAL A 3 -14.55 -0.67 21.07
C VAL A 3 -14.80 0.77 20.64
N TYR A 4 -14.66 1.06 19.34
CA TYR A 4 -15.12 2.34 18.77
C TYR A 4 -16.56 2.18 18.30
N SER A 5 -17.53 2.55 19.15
CA SER A 5 -18.92 2.68 18.70
C SER A 5 -19.08 4.01 17.95
N ARG A 6 -19.08 4.00 16.62
CA ARG A 6 -19.54 5.16 15.85
C ARG A 6 -21.07 5.25 15.95
N ARG A 7 -21.57 6.01 16.93
CA ARG A 7 -22.95 6.53 16.87
C ARG A 7 -23.03 7.49 15.68
N ARG A 8 -23.93 7.24 14.73
CA ARG A 8 -24.32 8.25 13.75
C ARG A 8 -24.88 9.45 14.54
N ARG A 9 -24.14 10.57 14.56
CA ARG A 9 -24.70 11.84 15.00
C ARG A 9 -25.61 12.35 13.89
N THR A 10 -26.89 12.45 14.20
CA THR A 10 -27.86 13.23 13.43
C THR A 10 -27.52 14.72 13.55
N SER A 11 -27.41 15.34 12.37
CA SER A 11 -27.60 16.77 12.08
C SER A 11 -26.91 17.80 12.98
N THR A 12 -25.75 18.26 12.55
CA THR A 12 -25.39 19.68 12.62
C THR A 12 -24.68 20.00 11.31
N GLU A 13 -25.38 20.69 10.41
CA GLU A 13 -24.89 21.11 9.10
C GLU A 13 -23.80 22.16 9.30
N ILE A 14 -22.56 21.68 9.30
CA ILE A 14 -21.42 22.46 8.84
C ILE A 14 -21.33 22.17 7.34
N LEU A 15 -21.30 23.20 6.50
CA LEU A 15 -21.18 23.15 5.03
C LEU A 15 -19.91 22.39 4.60
N PHE A 16 -19.94 21.06 4.69
CA PHE A 16 -18.99 20.17 4.06
C PHE A 16 -19.63 19.68 2.76
N GLY A 17 -18.91 19.82 1.65
CA GLY A 17 -19.38 19.37 0.34
C GLY A 17 -19.96 17.96 0.39
N LYS A 18 -21.11 17.76 -0.25
CA LYS A 18 -21.81 16.48 -0.26
C LYS A 18 -20.89 15.40 -0.86
N ARG A 19 -20.36 14.51 -0.01
CA ARG A 19 -19.59 13.34 -0.49
C ARG A 19 -20.47 12.49 -1.40
N MET A 20 -20.03 12.34 -2.63
CA MET A 20 -20.66 11.49 -3.63
C MET A 20 -19.97 10.13 -3.59
N LYS A 21 -20.78 9.07 -3.56
CA LYS A 21 -20.29 7.70 -3.69
C LYS A 21 -20.96 7.05 -4.89
N LYS A 22 -20.16 6.58 -5.84
CA LYS A 22 -20.63 5.91 -7.06
C LYS A 22 -19.88 4.60 -7.26
N PHE A 23 -20.59 3.62 -7.79
CA PHE A 23 -20.04 2.32 -8.13
C PHE A 23 -20.13 2.13 -9.64
N PHE A 24 -19.16 1.44 -10.23
CA PHE A 24 -19.20 1.09 -11.65
C PHE A 24 -18.89 -0.40 -11.74
N THR A 25 -19.77 -1.19 -12.34
CA THR A 25 -19.47 -2.59 -12.63
C THR A 25 -18.68 -2.64 -13.94
N LEU A 26 -17.67 -3.50 -13.99
CA LEU A 26 -16.81 -3.66 -15.15
C LEU A 26 -16.94 -5.07 -15.69
N GLN A 27 -17.11 -5.18 -17.01
CA GLN A 27 -16.98 -6.46 -17.69
C GLN A 27 -15.51 -6.94 -17.67
N PRO A 28 -15.25 -8.26 -17.79
CA PRO A 28 -13.88 -8.81 -17.72
C PRO A 28 -12.88 -8.17 -18.69
N ASP A 29 -13.34 -7.78 -19.87
CA ASP A 29 -12.57 -7.11 -20.93
C ASP A 29 -12.36 -5.60 -20.67
N GLU A 30 -13.25 -4.98 -19.88
CA GLU A 30 -13.12 -3.59 -19.45
C GLU A 30 -12.12 -3.40 -18.31
N TYR A 31 -11.88 -4.44 -17.50
CA TYR A 31 -10.96 -4.37 -16.37
C TYR A 31 -9.59 -3.80 -16.76
N ARG A 32 -8.98 -4.31 -17.85
CA ARG A 32 -7.67 -3.83 -18.31
C ARG A 32 -7.71 -2.36 -18.76
N LYS A 33 -8.80 -1.95 -19.42
CA LYS A 33 -9.02 -0.57 -19.86
C LYS A 33 -9.13 0.35 -18.65
N ALA A 34 -9.93 -0.03 -17.65
CA ALA A 34 -10.12 0.71 -16.41
C ALA A 34 -8.81 0.85 -15.63
N VAL A 35 -8.08 -0.24 -15.42
CA VAL A 35 -6.78 -0.21 -14.74
C VAL A 35 -5.80 0.71 -15.47
N SER A 36 -5.68 0.61 -16.80
CA SER A 36 -4.76 1.46 -17.56
C SER A 36 -5.17 2.94 -17.53
N PHE A 37 -6.47 3.24 -17.62
CA PHE A 37 -7.01 4.60 -17.51
C PHE A 37 -6.75 5.20 -16.13
N LEU A 38 -7.11 4.48 -15.07
CA LEU A 38 -6.93 4.91 -13.70
C LEU A 38 -5.45 5.07 -13.36
N ALA A 39 -4.59 4.14 -13.79
CA ALA A 39 -3.15 4.24 -13.57
C ALA A 39 -2.51 5.41 -14.32
N GLY A 40 -2.96 5.70 -15.54
CA GLY A 40 -2.49 6.85 -16.31
C GLY A 40 -2.96 8.20 -15.76
N THR A 41 -4.12 8.22 -15.11
CA THR A 41 -4.75 9.46 -14.59
C THR A 41 -4.35 9.75 -13.14
N PHE A 42 -4.35 8.73 -12.29
CA PHE A 42 -4.19 8.83 -10.84
C PHE A 42 -2.89 8.21 -10.34
N GLY A 43 -2.07 7.59 -11.20
CA GLY A 43 -0.84 6.91 -10.81
C GLY A 43 -1.05 5.45 -10.40
N LEU A 44 0.04 4.77 -10.04
CA LEU A 44 0.00 3.34 -9.73
C LEU A 44 -0.81 3.04 -8.47
N PRO A 45 -1.69 2.02 -8.49
CA PRO A 45 -2.44 1.65 -7.31
C PRO A 45 -1.57 0.90 -6.30
N THR A 46 -1.90 1.05 -5.03
CA THR A 46 -1.50 0.08 -4.00
C THR A 46 -2.34 -1.17 -4.18
N ILE A 47 -1.68 -2.32 -4.30
CA ILE A 47 -2.32 -3.62 -4.47
C ILE A 47 -2.38 -4.31 -3.11
N GLN A 48 -3.56 -4.78 -2.72
CA GLN A 48 -3.75 -5.59 -1.52
C GLN A 48 -4.81 -6.66 -1.74
N GLU A 49 -4.72 -7.77 -1.01
CA GLU A 49 -5.78 -8.77 -0.96
C GLU A 49 -6.75 -8.47 0.17
N ARG A 50 -8.02 -8.79 -0.05
CA ARG A 50 -9.08 -8.69 0.96
C ARG A 50 -9.88 -9.98 1.04
N LEU A 51 -9.76 -10.71 2.14
CA LEU A 51 -10.67 -11.81 2.45
C LEU A 51 -12.00 -11.20 2.92
N SER A 52 -13.07 -11.51 2.21
CA SER A 52 -14.43 -11.07 2.53
C SER A 52 -15.28 -12.29 2.82
N MET A 53 -15.98 -12.28 3.95
CA MET A 53 -16.87 -13.36 4.33
C MET A 53 -18.23 -12.82 4.74
N TYR A 54 -19.22 -13.64 4.47
CA TYR A 54 -20.62 -13.32 4.70
C TYR A 54 -21.33 -14.52 5.29
N GLY A 55 -22.06 -14.35 6.40
CA GLY A 55 -22.86 -15.42 6.97
C GLY A 55 -23.83 -14.90 8.03
N HIS A 56 -24.44 -15.82 8.77
CA HIS A 56 -25.49 -15.51 9.73
C HIS A 56 -25.18 -16.08 11.10
N ILE A 57 -25.51 -15.31 12.15
CA ILE A 57 -25.56 -15.77 13.54
C ILE A 57 -27.01 -15.59 14.02
N GLY A 58 -27.77 -16.68 14.04
CA GLY A 58 -29.21 -16.63 14.26
C GLY A 58 -29.89 -15.73 13.21
N LYS A 59 -30.51 -14.62 13.65
CA LYS A 59 -31.17 -13.63 12.77
C LYS A 59 -30.27 -12.46 12.36
N GLN A 60 -28.98 -12.49 12.73
CA GLN A 60 -28.05 -11.41 12.45
C GLN A 60 -27.18 -11.75 11.26
N GLU A 61 -27.10 -10.80 10.32
CA GLU A 61 -26.24 -10.85 9.15
C GLU A 61 -24.84 -10.34 9.55
N VAL A 62 -23.80 -11.12 9.30
CA VAL A 62 -22.42 -10.82 9.69
C VAL A 62 -21.55 -10.74 8.45
N HIS A 63 -20.93 -9.59 8.23
CA HIS A 63 -19.92 -9.36 7.21
C HIS A 63 -18.56 -9.17 7.85
N LEU A 64 -17.59 -9.97 7.42
CA LEU A 64 -16.22 -9.89 7.86
C LEU A 64 -15.33 -9.51 6.68
N SER A 65 -14.38 -8.62 6.92
CA SER A 65 -13.41 -8.21 5.92
C SER A 65 -12.02 -8.11 6.53
N PHE A 66 -11.05 -8.77 5.93
CA PHE A 66 -9.66 -8.80 6.38
C PHE A 66 -8.79 -8.12 5.34
N VAL A 67 -7.97 -7.19 5.77
CA VAL A 67 -6.92 -6.56 4.97
C VAL A 67 -5.63 -6.66 5.77
N GLY A 68 -4.74 -7.58 5.37
CA GLY A 68 -3.62 -7.98 6.22
C GLY A 68 -4.11 -8.42 7.60
N LYS A 69 -3.62 -7.76 8.66
CA LYS A 69 -3.95 -8.09 10.06
C LYS A 69 -5.20 -7.36 10.58
N ASP A 70 -5.77 -6.44 9.80
CA ASP A 70 -6.91 -5.65 10.22
C ASP A 70 -8.21 -6.33 9.80
N ILE A 71 -9.13 -6.46 10.75
CA ILE A 71 -10.45 -7.06 10.57
C ILE A 71 -11.50 -5.98 10.76
N THR A 72 -12.36 -5.82 9.78
CA THR A 72 -13.62 -5.10 9.91
C THR A 72 -14.75 -6.11 10.02
N CYS A 73 -15.50 -6.06 11.10
CA CYS A 73 -16.72 -6.83 11.27
C CYS A 73 -17.92 -5.89 11.28
N LYS A 74 -18.93 -6.22 10.48
CA LYS A 74 -20.20 -5.51 10.42
C LYS A 74 -21.31 -6.50 10.73
N VAL A 75 -22.16 -6.13 11.67
CA VAL A 75 -23.33 -6.92 12.04
C VAL A 75 -24.57 -6.09 11.73
N LYS A 76 -25.49 -6.68 10.98
CA LYS A 76 -26.77 -6.09 10.62
C LYS A 76 -27.90 -6.94 11.20
N THR A 77 -28.80 -6.27 11.91
CA THR A 77 -30.00 -6.91 12.47
C THR A 77 -31.16 -6.84 11.49
N ALA A 78 -32.19 -7.67 11.69
CA ALA A 78 -33.44 -7.58 10.94
C ALA A 78 -34.10 -6.17 11.01
N THR A 79 -33.85 -5.42 12.09
CA THR A 79 -34.30 -4.02 12.26
C THR A 79 -33.38 -2.99 11.56
N SER A 80 -32.47 -3.43 10.70
CA SER A 80 -31.54 -2.61 9.91
C SER A 80 -30.54 -1.76 10.72
N HIS A 81 -30.31 -2.10 12.00
CA HIS A 81 -29.21 -1.49 12.74
C HIS A 81 -27.88 -2.13 12.34
N GLU A 82 -27.03 -1.38 11.62
CA GLU A 82 -25.66 -1.78 11.29
C GLU A 82 -24.72 -1.34 12.43
N ARG A 83 -23.99 -2.30 13.01
CA ARG A 83 -22.87 -2.05 13.92
C ARG A 83 -21.58 -2.48 13.24
N ALA A 84 -20.58 -1.61 13.23
CA ALA A 84 -19.26 -1.92 12.67
C ALA A 84 -18.20 -1.78 13.74
N PHE A 85 -17.27 -2.74 13.78
CA PHE A 85 -16.10 -2.69 14.65
C PHE A 85 -14.85 -3.10 13.88
N VAL A 86 -13.73 -2.50 14.28
CA VAL A 86 -12.40 -2.77 13.70
C VAL A 86 -11.54 -3.41 14.79
N LEU A 87 -10.92 -4.53 14.46
CA LEU A 87 -10.07 -5.31 15.33
C LEU A 87 -8.75 -5.58 14.61
N ARG A 88 -7.64 -5.47 15.31
CA ARG A 88 -6.35 -5.94 14.80
C ARG A 88 -6.14 -7.35 15.31
N ASN A 89 -5.96 -8.31 14.41
CA ASN A 89 -5.85 -9.72 14.77
C ASN A 89 -4.44 -10.24 14.55
N THR A 90 -3.87 -10.79 15.61
CA THR A 90 -2.57 -11.47 15.60
C THR A 90 -2.70 -12.99 15.57
N ALA A 91 -3.90 -13.54 15.82
CA ALA A 91 -4.14 -14.97 15.90
C ALA A 91 -5.50 -15.34 15.24
N ILE A 92 -5.47 -15.47 13.91
CA ILE A 92 -6.69 -15.59 13.09
C ILE A 92 -7.51 -16.85 13.40
N LYS A 93 -6.86 -17.95 13.78
CA LYS A 93 -7.51 -19.21 14.15
C LYS A 93 -8.41 -19.08 15.38
N PHE A 94 -7.94 -18.39 16.44
CA PHE A 94 -8.74 -18.20 17.66
C PHE A 94 -9.96 -17.31 17.39
N PHE A 95 -9.78 -16.28 16.57
CA PHE A 95 -10.89 -15.42 16.15
C PHE A 95 -11.99 -16.22 15.44
N PHE A 96 -11.63 -17.10 14.49
CA PHE A 96 -12.62 -17.95 13.83
C PHE A 96 -13.22 -19.00 14.75
N ARG A 97 -12.47 -19.56 15.70
CA ARG A 97 -13.02 -20.46 16.73
C ARG A 97 -14.07 -19.76 17.58
N ALA A 98 -13.81 -18.52 17.99
CA ALA A 98 -14.76 -17.71 18.74
C ALA A 98 -16.03 -17.45 17.92
N LEU A 99 -15.91 -17.06 16.64
CA LEU A 99 -17.06 -16.88 15.76
C LEU A 99 -17.87 -18.16 15.53
N ASN A 100 -17.19 -19.29 15.32
CA ASN A 100 -17.84 -20.59 15.19
C ASN A 100 -18.60 -20.97 16.48
N SER A 101 -18.01 -20.70 17.65
CA SER A 101 -18.65 -20.93 18.95
C SER A 101 -19.85 -20.00 19.20
N LEU A 102 -19.89 -18.84 18.54
CA LEU A 102 -21.04 -17.93 18.53
C LEU A 102 -22.12 -18.35 17.51
N GLY A 103 -21.93 -19.44 16.75
CA GLY A 103 -22.89 -19.97 15.80
C GLY A 103 -22.66 -19.56 14.34
N LEU A 104 -21.53 -18.93 14.00
CA LEU A 104 -21.16 -18.65 12.61
C LEU A 104 -20.48 -19.88 11.98
N GLU A 105 -21.24 -20.91 11.64
CA GLU A 105 -20.69 -22.18 11.17
C GLU A 105 -20.35 -22.16 9.67
N LYS A 106 -21.27 -21.61 8.86
CA LYS A 106 -21.16 -21.56 7.40
C LYS A 106 -21.15 -20.12 6.90
N VAL A 107 -20.22 -19.82 6.01
CA VAL A 107 -20.02 -18.50 5.40
C VAL A 107 -19.78 -18.62 3.90
N LYS A 108 -20.21 -17.61 3.15
CA LYS A 108 -19.72 -17.36 1.80
C LYS A 108 -18.34 -16.71 1.93
N ILE A 109 -17.33 -17.26 1.26
CA ILE A 109 -15.93 -16.79 1.35
C ILE A 109 -15.48 -16.31 -0.02
N GLY A 110 -14.86 -15.12 -0.09
CA GLY A 110 -14.28 -14.58 -1.30
C GLY A 110 -12.96 -13.86 -1.03
N VAL A 111 -11.96 -14.09 -1.88
CA VAL A 111 -10.69 -13.36 -1.84
C VAL A 111 -10.68 -12.34 -2.97
N ILE A 112 -10.69 -11.07 -2.60
CA ILE A 112 -10.87 -9.95 -3.53
C ILE A 112 -9.53 -9.24 -3.71
N SER A 113 -9.12 -9.00 -4.94
CA SER A 113 -7.97 -8.12 -5.20
C SER A 113 -8.43 -6.67 -5.17
N VAL A 114 -7.77 -5.85 -4.36
CA VAL A 114 -8.13 -4.45 -4.13
C VAL A 114 -7.00 -3.56 -4.63
N LEU A 115 -7.30 -2.72 -5.62
CA LEU A 115 -6.39 -1.72 -6.17
C LEU A 115 -6.83 -0.35 -5.65
N LEU A 116 -6.01 0.25 -4.79
CA LEU A 116 -6.24 1.58 -4.22
C LEU A 116 -5.43 2.60 -5.01
N PHE A 117 -6.09 3.43 -5.80
CA PHE A 117 -5.41 4.47 -6.58
C PHE A 117 -5.11 5.68 -5.69
N PRO A 118 -3.87 6.21 -5.70
CA PRO A 118 -3.54 7.41 -4.97
C PRO A 118 -4.29 8.59 -5.58
N THR A 119 -4.66 9.55 -4.75
CA THR A 119 -5.29 10.77 -5.22
C THR A 119 -4.76 11.91 -4.37
N ASP A 120 -4.38 13.02 -5.02
CA ASP A 120 -3.86 14.21 -4.32
C ASP A 120 -4.93 14.95 -3.51
N TYR A 121 -6.17 14.44 -3.51
CA TYR A 121 -7.31 15.02 -2.82
C TYR A 121 -7.64 14.18 -1.58
N ASP A 122 -7.44 14.75 -0.39
CA ASP A 122 -7.65 14.11 0.93
C ASP A 122 -9.03 13.44 1.13
N LYS A 123 -10.00 13.76 0.28
CA LYS A 123 -11.38 13.28 0.37
C LYS A 123 -11.83 12.45 -0.84
N THR A 124 -10.90 12.10 -1.73
CA THR A 124 -11.17 11.21 -2.85
C THR A 124 -10.61 9.83 -2.52
N ARG A 125 -11.39 8.79 -2.77
CA ARG A 125 -10.94 7.39 -2.73
C ARG A 125 -11.43 6.68 -3.97
N ILE A 126 -10.49 6.19 -4.76
CA ILE A 126 -10.76 5.39 -5.96
C ILE A 126 -10.25 3.98 -5.68
N THR A 127 -11.16 3.02 -5.66
CA THR A 127 -10.89 1.63 -5.31
C THR A 127 -11.45 0.70 -6.36
N LEU A 128 -10.59 -0.09 -7.00
CA LEU A 128 -11.02 -1.14 -7.92
C LEU A 128 -10.97 -2.49 -7.20
N LEU A 129 -12.13 -3.14 -7.10
CA LEU A 129 -12.34 -4.45 -6.50
C LEU A 129 -12.47 -5.47 -7.63
N LYS A 130 -11.52 -6.39 -7.74
CA LYS A 130 -11.57 -7.48 -8.71
C LYS A 130 -12.00 -8.77 -8.01
N ASP A 131 -12.83 -9.56 -8.69
CA ASP A 131 -13.32 -10.86 -8.21
C ASP A 131 -14.14 -10.73 -6.91
N SER A 132 -14.95 -9.68 -6.79
CA SER A 132 -15.92 -9.54 -5.69
C SER A 132 -17.17 -10.39 -5.93
N PHE A 133 -18.02 -10.55 -4.91
CA PHE A 133 -19.30 -11.26 -5.05
C PHE A 133 -20.27 -10.63 -6.07
N ALA A 134 -20.11 -9.34 -6.38
CA ALA A 134 -20.86 -8.64 -7.44
C ALA A 134 -20.03 -8.44 -8.72
N GLY A 135 -18.97 -9.23 -8.91
CA GLY A 135 -18.03 -9.12 -10.02
C GLY A 135 -16.95 -8.05 -9.79
N THR A 136 -16.45 -7.45 -10.87
CA THR A 136 -15.44 -6.40 -10.80
C THR A 136 -16.13 -5.04 -10.61
N ILE A 137 -15.76 -4.32 -9.55
CA ILE A 137 -16.42 -3.06 -9.15
C ILE A 137 -15.38 -1.96 -8.94
N LEU A 138 -15.57 -0.83 -9.60
CA LEU A 138 -14.89 0.43 -9.28
C LEU A 138 -15.75 1.23 -8.30
N ASP A 139 -15.25 1.43 -7.07
CA ASP A 139 -15.83 2.27 -6.02
C ASP A 139 -15.12 3.64 -6.03
N VAL A 140 -15.88 4.70 -6.27
CA VAL A 140 -15.39 6.09 -6.26
C VAL A 140 -16.16 6.87 -5.20
N GLU A 141 -15.44 7.32 -4.17
CA GLU A 141 -15.94 8.25 -3.16
C GLU A 141 -15.20 9.58 -3.32
N THR A 142 -15.91 10.68 -3.61
CA THR A 142 -15.27 11.99 -3.82
C THR A 142 -16.23 13.16 -3.55
N GLU A 143 -15.68 14.32 -3.22
CA GLU A 143 -16.40 15.61 -3.24
C GLU A 143 -16.22 16.34 -4.58
N ASN A 144 -15.32 15.86 -5.46
CA ASN A 144 -14.98 16.50 -6.72
C ASN A 144 -15.74 15.86 -7.90
N GLU A 145 -16.76 16.57 -8.39
CA GLU A 145 -17.59 16.11 -9.51
C GLU A 145 -16.80 15.93 -10.82
N SER A 146 -15.70 16.67 -11.00
CA SER A 146 -14.87 16.54 -12.22
C SER A 146 -14.24 15.15 -12.34
N ILE A 147 -13.88 14.52 -11.22
CA ILE A 147 -13.33 13.15 -11.19
C ILE A 147 -14.39 12.15 -11.68
N LEU A 148 -15.63 12.28 -11.18
CA LEU A 148 -16.74 11.43 -11.64
C LEU A 148 -17.01 11.63 -13.14
N LYS A 149 -17.04 12.88 -13.61
CA LYS A 149 -17.21 13.19 -15.04
C LYS A 149 -16.10 12.57 -15.90
N GLN A 150 -14.84 12.61 -15.46
CA GLN A 150 -13.73 11.98 -16.17
C GLN A 150 -13.89 10.46 -16.25
N ILE A 151 -14.28 9.81 -15.16
CA ILE A 151 -14.50 8.35 -15.11
C ILE A 151 -15.70 7.96 -16.00
N THR A 152 -16.82 8.68 -15.92
CA THR A 152 -17.98 8.41 -16.78
C THR A 152 -17.67 8.64 -18.26
N LYS A 153 -16.88 9.67 -18.59
CA LYS A 153 -16.44 9.94 -19.97
C LYS A 153 -15.54 8.83 -20.54
N ALA A 154 -14.86 8.07 -19.69
CA ALA A 154 -14.11 6.89 -20.11
C ALA A 154 -15.00 5.69 -20.50
N GLY A 155 -16.33 5.82 -20.39
CA GLY A 155 -17.30 4.84 -20.87
C GLY A 155 -17.84 3.89 -19.79
N PHE A 156 -17.46 4.06 -18.53
CA PHE A 156 -17.93 3.19 -17.45
C PHE A 156 -19.35 3.57 -17.00
N ILE A 157 -20.22 2.57 -16.85
CA ILE A 157 -21.61 2.75 -16.43
C ILE A 157 -21.66 2.85 -14.90
N ALA A 158 -22.26 3.94 -14.41
CA ALA A 158 -22.41 4.19 -12.98
C ALA A 158 -23.70 3.57 -12.44
N TYR A 159 -23.58 2.91 -11.30
CA TYR A 159 -24.65 2.31 -10.52
C TYR A 159 -24.69 2.90 -9.11
N ASN A 160 -25.87 2.91 -8.52
CA ASN A 160 -26.07 3.18 -7.10
C ASN A 160 -25.84 1.89 -6.29
N ARG A 161 -25.70 2.03 -4.96
CA ARG A 161 -25.42 0.89 -4.08
C ARG A 161 -26.53 -0.17 -4.11
N GLU A 162 -27.77 0.26 -4.20
CA GLU A 162 -28.95 -0.61 -4.23
C GLU A 162 -28.99 -1.44 -5.52
N GLU A 163 -28.60 -0.84 -6.64
CA GLU A 163 -28.51 -1.49 -7.95
C GLU A 163 -27.40 -2.55 -7.99
N LEU A 164 -26.36 -2.45 -7.15
CA LEU A 164 -25.31 -3.48 -7.10
C LEU A 164 -25.84 -4.84 -6.66
N GLY A 165 -26.93 -4.88 -5.88
CA GLY A 165 -27.54 -6.13 -5.41
C GLY A 165 -27.98 -7.03 -6.57
N GLN A 166 -28.35 -6.46 -7.72
CA GLN A 166 -28.81 -7.22 -8.88
C GLN A 166 -27.70 -8.05 -9.54
N PHE A 167 -26.43 -7.73 -9.26
CA PHE A 167 -25.27 -8.45 -9.81
C PHE A 167 -24.76 -9.56 -8.88
N ILE A 168 -25.30 -9.65 -7.66
CA ILE A 168 -24.95 -10.71 -6.73
C ILE A 168 -25.90 -11.87 -6.98
N ASP A 169 -25.43 -12.87 -7.71
CA ASP A 169 -26.10 -14.18 -7.72
C ASP A 169 -25.76 -14.90 -6.41
N GLU A 170 -26.57 -14.63 -5.39
CA GLU A 170 -26.36 -15.17 -4.06
C GLU A 170 -26.40 -16.70 -4.01
N GLU A 171 -27.16 -17.35 -4.90
CA GLU A 171 -27.31 -18.80 -4.95
C GLU A 171 -26.06 -19.47 -5.57
N SER A 172 -25.36 -18.76 -6.46
CA SER A 172 -24.13 -19.26 -7.09
C SER A 172 -22.93 -19.36 -6.15
N ILE A 173 -22.95 -18.66 -5.00
CA ILE A 173 -21.80 -18.60 -4.08
C ILE A 173 -21.95 -19.66 -2.99
N PRO A 174 -21.11 -20.71 -2.99
CA PRO A 174 -21.27 -21.82 -2.06
C PRO A 174 -21.00 -21.40 -0.62
N LEU A 175 -21.83 -21.89 0.29
CA LEU A 175 -21.60 -21.82 1.73
C LEU A 175 -20.50 -22.81 2.13
N GLN A 176 -19.47 -22.31 2.79
CA GLN A 176 -18.31 -23.08 3.25
C GLN A 176 -18.22 -23.01 4.77
N GLY A 177 -17.74 -24.08 5.40
CA GLY A 177 -17.43 -24.06 6.82
C GLY A 177 -16.24 -23.12 7.12
N LEU A 178 -16.22 -22.49 8.30
CA LEU A 178 -15.00 -21.83 8.78
C LEU A 178 -13.86 -22.83 9.04
N PHE A 179 -14.23 -24.07 9.36
CA PHE A 179 -13.34 -25.20 9.58
C PHE A 179 -13.80 -26.37 8.72
N ASP A 180 -12.84 -27.03 8.08
CA ASP A 180 -13.02 -28.29 7.35
C ASP A 180 -13.02 -29.46 8.37
N GLU A 181 -13.51 -30.64 7.97
CA GLU A 181 -13.31 -31.90 8.72
C GLU A 181 -11.81 -32.21 8.68
N PRO A 182 -11.00 -32.07 9.78
CA PRO A 182 -11.21 -32.35 11.20
C PRO A 182 -10.91 -31.13 12.14
N GLY A 183 -11.70 -30.06 12.07
CA GLY A 183 -11.51 -28.84 12.90
C GLY A 183 -10.33 -27.97 12.44
N VAL A 184 -9.92 -28.16 11.19
CA VAL A 184 -8.82 -27.48 10.54
C VAL A 184 -9.37 -26.26 9.80
N LEU A 185 -8.70 -25.10 9.86
CA LEU A 185 -9.20 -23.87 9.25
C LEU A 185 -9.40 -24.06 7.73
N ASN A 186 -10.49 -23.51 7.19
CA ASN A 186 -10.82 -23.56 5.77
C ASN A 186 -9.60 -23.20 4.89
N GLN A 187 -9.40 -23.96 3.82
CA GLN A 187 -8.22 -23.84 2.97
C GLN A 187 -8.05 -22.44 2.36
N THR A 188 -9.13 -21.81 1.88
CA THR A 188 -9.08 -20.44 1.33
C THR A 188 -8.62 -19.42 2.38
N ILE A 189 -9.09 -19.56 3.62
CA ILE A 189 -8.68 -18.68 4.72
C ILE A 189 -7.20 -18.87 5.05
N LYS A 190 -6.71 -20.12 5.10
CA LYS A 190 -5.30 -20.42 5.34
C LYS A 190 -4.39 -19.85 4.26
N GLU A 191 -4.76 -20.03 2.99
CA GLU A 191 -3.97 -19.53 1.86
C GLU A 191 -3.89 -18.01 1.89
N PHE A 192 -5.01 -17.33 2.14
CA PHE A 192 -5.03 -15.88 2.36
C PHE A 192 -4.09 -15.47 3.50
N ALA A 193 -4.18 -16.14 4.65
CA ALA A 193 -3.33 -15.85 5.81
C ALA A 193 -1.84 -16.02 5.49
N ARG A 194 -1.47 -17.12 4.80
CA ARG A 194 -0.10 -17.44 4.38
C ARG A 194 0.47 -16.37 3.44
N ARG A 195 -0.30 -15.94 2.44
CA ARG A 195 0.12 -14.90 1.48
C ARG A 195 0.24 -13.51 2.11
N ASN A 196 -0.55 -13.24 3.15
CA ASN A 196 -0.58 -11.93 3.82
C ASN A 196 0.24 -11.90 5.13
N GLY A 197 1.05 -12.94 5.40
CA GLY A 197 1.91 -13.00 6.59
C GLY A 197 1.15 -12.96 7.92
N ILE A 198 -0.07 -13.50 7.93
CA ILE A 198 -0.92 -13.60 9.12
C ILE A 198 -0.58 -14.92 9.82
N ASP A 199 -0.23 -14.83 11.09
CA ASP A 199 0.11 -16.00 11.89
C ASP A 199 -1.12 -16.89 12.14
N LEU A 200 -1.01 -18.14 11.71
CA LEU A 200 -2.04 -19.17 11.88
C LEU A 200 -1.88 -19.94 13.21
N MET A 201 -0.71 -19.88 13.86
CA MET A 201 -0.24 -20.83 14.88
C MET A 201 0.53 -20.15 16.03
N ALA A 202 0.02 -19.02 16.54
CA ALA A 202 0.76 -18.05 17.37
C ALA A 202 1.40 -18.55 18.69
N ASP A 203 1.18 -19.80 19.15
CA ASP A 203 1.54 -20.18 20.52
C ASP A 203 2.79 -21.07 20.71
N SER A 204 3.53 -21.49 19.66
CA SER A 204 4.74 -22.32 19.87
C SER A 204 5.69 -22.50 18.67
N GLN A 205 5.79 -21.53 17.76
CA GLN A 205 6.67 -21.68 16.59
C GLN A 205 8.07 -21.08 16.78
N THR A 206 9.08 -21.81 16.31
CA THR A 206 10.44 -21.27 16.15
C THR A 206 10.46 -20.20 15.05
N LEU A 207 11.49 -19.33 15.05
CA LEU A 207 11.69 -18.36 13.97
C LEU A 207 11.71 -19.03 12.58
N GLN A 208 12.30 -20.23 12.49
CA GLN A 208 12.34 -21.02 11.27
C GLN A 208 10.94 -21.37 10.76
N SER A 209 10.08 -21.92 11.62
CA SER A 209 8.70 -22.25 11.23
C SER A 209 7.89 -21.02 10.80
N ARG A 210 8.16 -19.86 11.40
CA ARG A 210 7.55 -18.58 10.98
C ARG A 210 8.03 -18.14 9.59
N LEU A 211 9.30 -18.34 9.27
CA LEU A 211 9.86 -18.02 7.95
C LEU A 211 9.33 -18.98 6.88
N GLU A 212 9.25 -20.27 7.17
CA GLU A 212 8.67 -21.29 6.28
C GLU A 212 7.16 -21.06 6.04
N GLY A 213 6.47 -20.47 7.03
CA GLY A 213 5.06 -20.11 6.93
C GLY A 213 4.76 -18.87 6.08
N VAL A 214 5.76 -18.08 5.68
CA VAL A 214 5.56 -16.91 4.80
C VAL A 214 5.77 -17.34 3.36
N SER A 215 4.75 -17.14 2.52
CA SER A 215 4.87 -17.42 1.09
C SER A 215 5.72 -16.34 0.40
N ASN A 216 6.74 -16.76 -0.36
CA ASN A 216 7.46 -15.89 -1.31
C ASN A 216 6.81 -15.90 -2.71
N ASP A 217 5.53 -16.26 -2.79
CA ASP A 217 4.76 -16.25 -4.03
C ASP A 217 4.18 -14.86 -4.29
N TYR A 218 4.76 -14.16 -5.27
CA TYR A 218 4.32 -12.84 -5.73
C TYR A 218 3.49 -12.92 -7.03
N SER A 219 3.03 -14.10 -7.44
CA SER A 219 2.34 -14.30 -8.72
C SER A 219 1.12 -13.39 -8.90
N ASN A 220 0.35 -13.13 -7.84
CA ASN A 220 -0.79 -12.19 -7.90
C ASN A 220 -0.32 -10.75 -8.17
N THR A 221 0.69 -10.29 -7.43
CA THR A 221 1.30 -8.97 -7.64
C THR A 221 1.90 -8.85 -9.04
N GLU A 222 2.57 -9.89 -9.53
CA GLU A 222 3.14 -9.91 -10.88
C GLU A 222 2.07 -9.88 -11.97
N MET A 223 0.98 -10.66 -11.82
CA MET A 223 -0.15 -10.65 -12.74
C MET A 223 -0.81 -9.26 -12.80
N LEU A 224 -1.04 -8.64 -11.64
CA LEU A 224 -1.62 -7.31 -11.55
C LEU A 224 -0.68 -6.25 -12.11
N TYR A 225 0.61 -6.29 -11.77
CA TYR A 225 1.63 -5.42 -12.35
C TYR A 225 1.62 -5.54 -13.88
N LYS A 226 1.66 -6.76 -14.43
CA LYS A 226 1.61 -6.99 -15.87
C LYS A 226 0.32 -6.47 -16.50
N SER A 227 -0.81 -6.58 -15.82
CA SER A 227 -2.08 -6.02 -16.31
C SER A 227 -2.06 -4.48 -16.38
N VAL A 228 -1.34 -3.83 -15.46
CA VAL A 228 -1.20 -2.37 -15.40
C VAL A 228 -0.14 -1.88 -16.41
N THR A 229 1.03 -2.50 -16.40
CA THR A 229 2.23 -2.01 -17.10
C THR A 229 2.38 -2.61 -18.49
N GLY A 230 1.80 -3.78 -18.74
CA GLY A 230 2.03 -4.59 -19.94
C GLY A 230 3.34 -5.38 -19.91
N ALA A 231 4.15 -5.25 -18.86
CA ALA A 231 5.46 -5.89 -18.73
C ALA A 231 5.50 -6.82 -17.51
N ASN A 232 6.34 -7.86 -17.55
CA ASN A 232 6.60 -8.67 -16.35
C ASN A 232 7.40 -7.84 -15.33
N LEU A 233 7.18 -8.08 -14.03
CA LEU A 233 7.83 -7.30 -12.96
C LEU A 233 9.36 -7.45 -12.99
N LEU A 234 9.84 -8.65 -13.33
CA LEU A 234 11.27 -8.96 -13.43
C LEU A 234 11.82 -8.82 -14.87
N SER A 235 11.09 -8.16 -15.76
CA SER A 235 11.55 -7.91 -17.12
C SER A 235 12.69 -6.91 -17.13
N LYS A 236 13.67 -7.13 -18.02
CA LYS A 236 14.71 -6.14 -18.36
C LYS A 236 14.25 -5.15 -19.42
N GLU A 237 13.06 -5.36 -20.00
CA GLU A 237 12.52 -4.48 -21.01
C GLU A 237 12.14 -3.13 -20.41
N ARG A 238 12.58 -2.06 -21.07
CA ARG A 238 12.22 -0.71 -20.68
C ARG A 238 10.72 -0.52 -20.78
N THR A 239 10.09 -0.13 -19.68
CA THR A 239 8.68 0.24 -19.73
C THR A 239 8.53 1.67 -20.25
N LYS A 240 7.75 1.83 -21.33
CA LYS A 240 7.51 3.14 -21.99
C LYS A 240 6.48 4.02 -21.26
N LYS A 241 5.93 3.58 -20.13
CA LYS A 241 4.82 4.25 -19.44
C LYS A 241 5.36 5.22 -18.37
N SER A 242 5.15 6.52 -18.59
CA SER A 242 5.65 7.61 -17.74
C SER A 242 5.04 7.70 -16.34
N PHE A 243 3.88 7.07 -16.11
CA PHE A 243 3.21 7.05 -14.80
C PHE A 243 3.84 6.06 -13.79
N LEU A 244 4.78 5.22 -14.23
CA LEU A 244 5.47 4.29 -13.33
C LEU A 244 6.53 4.98 -12.45
N PHE A 245 6.93 6.19 -12.83
CA PHE A 245 8.00 6.91 -12.15
C PHE A 245 7.42 8.04 -11.30
N ALA A 246 7.17 7.74 -10.02
CA ALA A 246 6.80 8.72 -9.01
C ALA A 246 8.03 9.50 -8.54
N PRO A 247 7.87 10.75 -8.06
CA PRO A 247 8.96 11.49 -7.43
C PRO A 247 9.54 10.74 -6.23
N MET A 248 10.87 10.69 -6.15
CA MET A 248 11.58 9.94 -5.11
C MET A 248 12.87 10.62 -4.70
N SER A 249 13.29 10.38 -3.47
CA SER A 249 14.54 10.82 -2.88
C SER A 249 15.44 9.62 -2.60
N ILE A 250 16.67 9.66 -3.12
CA ILE A 250 17.69 8.64 -2.91
C ILE A 250 18.70 9.19 -1.91
N VAL A 251 18.85 8.49 -0.78
CA VAL A 251 19.76 8.85 0.29
C VAL A 251 21.04 8.06 0.14
N VAL A 252 22.15 8.77 -0.01
CA VAL A 252 23.49 8.18 -0.17
C VAL A 252 24.36 8.60 1.03
N PRO A 253 24.47 7.78 2.08
CA PRO A 253 25.46 8.01 3.12
C PRO A 253 26.87 7.89 2.55
N ALA A 254 27.73 8.82 2.92
CA ALA A 254 29.12 8.91 2.48
C ALA A 254 30.05 9.18 3.67
N TYR A 255 31.13 8.42 3.75
CA TYR A 255 32.23 8.67 4.69
C TYR A 255 33.55 8.30 4.02
N ASN A 256 34.45 9.28 3.85
CA ASN A 256 35.71 9.15 3.10
C ASN A 256 35.51 8.50 1.71
N ALA A 257 34.44 8.90 1.02
CA ALA A 257 33.95 8.25 -0.21
C ALA A 257 34.61 8.77 -1.49
N ASN A 258 35.85 9.31 -1.40
CA ASN A 258 36.54 10.05 -2.46
C ASN A 258 36.53 9.35 -3.81
N LYS A 259 36.65 8.01 -3.81
CA LYS A 259 36.68 7.20 -5.02
C LYS A 259 35.32 6.68 -5.45
N THR A 260 34.31 6.62 -4.58
CA THR A 260 33.06 5.89 -4.83
C THR A 260 31.87 6.80 -5.06
N ILE A 261 31.83 7.98 -4.42
CA ILE A 261 30.65 8.84 -4.49
C ILE A 261 30.38 9.33 -5.92
N ALA A 262 31.42 9.69 -6.66
CA ALA A 262 31.30 10.11 -8.06
C ALA A 262 30.72 8.99 -8.93
N TYR A 263 31.18 7.73 -8.76
CA TYR A 263 30.63 6.60 -9.50
C TYR A 263 29.17 6.31 -9.16
N VAL A 264 28.79 6.43 -7.89
CA VAL A 264 27.40 6.23 -7.45
C VAL A 264 26.49 7.26 -8.10
N LEU A 265 26.85 8.53 -8.02
CA LEU A 265 26.06 9.61 -8.62
C LEU A 265 26.02 9.51 -10.15
N ALA A 266 27.14 9.17 -10.79
CA ALA A 266 27.19 8.91 -12.22
C ALA A 266 26.31 7.71 -12.62
N ALA A 267 26.27 6.64 -11.81
CA ALA A 267 25.41 5.49 -12.07
C ALA A 267 23.93 5.82 -11.93
N ILE A 268 23.55 6.65 -10.96
CA ILE A 268 22.17 7.18 -10.84
C ILE A 268 21.85 8.05 -12.06
N ASP A 269 22.79 8.88 -12.51
CA ASP A 269 22.59 9.76 -13.66
C ASP A 269 22.54 9.00 -14.98
N SER A 270 23.24 7.86 -15.09
CA SER A 270 23.28 7.03 -16.29
C SER A 270 22.09 6.08 -16.41
N GLN A 271 21.14 6.09 -15.47
CA GLN A 271 19.93 5.27 -15.59
C GLN A 271 19.18 5.65 -16.88
N ASP A 272 18.63 4.64 -17.58
CA ASP A 272 17.89 4.82 -18.84
C ASP A 272 16.49 5.42 -18.62
N LEU A 273 16.48 6.64 -18.09
CA LEU A 273 15.32 7.43 -17.75
C LEU A 273 15.25 8.66 -18.67
N THR A 274 14.04 9.12 -18.94
CA THR A 274 13.86 10.38 -19.67
C THR A 274 14.33 11.55 -18.81
N THR A 275 14.73 12.67 -19.43
CA THR A 275 15.12 13.89 -18.69
C THR A 275 14.04 14.33 -17.69
N ARG A 276 12.76 14.23 -18.11
CA ARG A 276 11.61 14.55 -17.25
C ARG A 276 11.51 13.61 -16.04
N ASP A 277 11.83 12.33 -16.19
CA ASP A 277 11.80 11.38 -15.07
C ASP A 277 12.99 11.57 -14.13
N LYS A 278 14.18 11.90 -14.65
CA LYS A 278 15.35 12.23 -13.83
C LYS A 278 15.13 13.48 -12.96
N GLN A 279 14.38 14.47 -13.45
CA GLN A 279 13.96 15.63 -12.65
C GLN A 279 13.02 15.29 -11.48
N LYS A 280 12.41 14.10 -11.47
CA LYS A 280 11.61 13.62 -10.33
C LYS A 280 12.48 12.94 -9.26
N ILE A 281 13.76 12.69 -9.55
CA ILE A 281 14.72 12.12 -8.61
C ILE A 281 15.40 13.27 -7.86
N GLN A 282 15.36 13.18 -6.55
CA GLN A 282 16.21 13.93 -5.65
C GLN A 282 17.28 12.97 -5.11
N VAL A 283 18.53 13.40 -5.02
CA VAL A 283 19.61 12.65 -4.40
C VAL A 283 20.12 13.47 -3.23
N ILE A 284 20.09 12.89 -2.04
CA ILE A 284 20.55 13.50 -0.79
C ILE A 284 21.80 12.73 -0.35
N VAL A 285 22.97 13.36 -0.49
CA VAL A 285 24.22 12.79 -0.01
C VAL A 285 24.47 13.26 1.41
N ILE A 286 24.65 12.33 2.35
CA ILE A 286 24.94 12.64 3.74
C ILE A 286 26.40 12.31 4.00
N ASP A 287 27.25 13.34 4.02
CA ASP A 287 28.67 13.28 4.37
C ASP A 287 28.83 13.25 5.90
N ASP A 288 29.12 12.07 6.46
CA ASP A 288 29.29 11.83 7.91
C ASP A 288 30.67 12.29 8.42
N GLY A 289 31.05 13.53 8.12
CA GLY A 289 32.31 14.13 8.56
C GLY A 289 33.54 13.54 7.87
N SER A 290 33.49 13.36 6.55
CA SER A 290 34.63 12.90 5.76
C SER A 290 35.82 13.86 5.86
N LYS A 291 37.04 13.30 5.79
CA LYS A 291 38.29 14.08 5.76
C LYS A 291 38.32 15.06 4.58
N VAL A 292 37.91 14.57 3.41
CA VAL A 292 37.66 15.41 2.23
C VAL A 292 36.15 15.56 2.07
N PRO A 293 35.61 16.78 2.10
CA PRO A 293 34.18 17.00 1.89
C PRO A 293 33.69 16.42 0.56
N VAL A 294 32.54 15.75 0.59
CA VAL A 294 31.90 15.23 -0.63
C VAL A 294 31.66 16.33 -1.66
N GLN A 295 31.29 17.52 -1.20
CA GLN A 295 31.03 18.66 -2.06
C GLN A 295 32.27 19.10 -2.87
N GLU A 296 33.48 18.91 -2.31
CA GLU A 296 34.72 19.17 -3.04
C GLU A 296 35.00 18.11 -4.12
N ILE A 297 34.63 16.85 -3.85
CA ILE A 297 34.86 15.74 -4.78
C ILE A 297 33.99 15.85 -6.04
N ILE A 298 32.78 16.40 -5.91
CA ILE A 298 31.78 16.40 -7.00
C ILE A 298 31.51 17.80 -7.57
N ARG A 299 32.26 18.82 -7.14
CA ARG A 299 32.04 20.24 -7.44
C ARG A 299 31.83 20.55 -8.91
N ASP A 300 32.60 19.89 -9.78
CA ASP A 300 32.63 20.19 -11.22
C ASP A 300 31.69 19.28 -12.04
N THR A 301 30.95 18.39 -11.38
CA THR A 301 30.04 17.46 -12.06
C THR A 301 28.61 17.98 -11.99
N LYS A 302 27.96 18.09 -13.15
CA LYS A 302 26.52 18.39 -13.24
C LYS A 302 25.75 17.11 -13.46
N TYR A 303 24.76 16.87 -12.61
CA TYR A 303 23.83 15.75 -12.73
C TYR A 303 22.48 16.24 -13.23
N SER A 304 21.72 15.35 -13.86
CA SER A 304 20.40 15.65 -14.42
C SER A 304 19.25 15.53 -13.41
N PHE A 305 19.55 15.09 -12.19
CA PHE A 305 18.66 15.03 -11.03
C PHE A 305 18.94 16.18 -10.04
N ASP A 306 18.01 16.41 -9.10
CA ASP A 306 18.21 17.36 -7.99
C ASP A 306 19.20 16.76 -6.97
N LEU A 307 20.31 17.44 -6.68
CA LEU A 307 21.35 16.95 -5.78
C LEU A 307 21.54 17.89 -4.59
N ASN A 308 21.33 17.34 -3.39
CA ASN A 308 21.62 17.99 -2.12
C ASN A 308 22.75 17.25 -1.40
N VAL A 309 23.74 17.99 -0.90
CA VAL A 309 24.83 17.44 -0.07
C VAL A 309 24.73 18.04 1.31
N VAL A 310 24.65 17.18 2.31
CA VAL A 310 24.56 17.54 3.72
C VAL A 310 25.80 17.02 4.41
N ARG A 311 26.55 17.89 5.08
CA ARG A 311 27.75 17.50 5.83
C ARG A 311 27.47 17.59 7.32
N LEU A 312 27.76 16.50 8.03
CA LEU A 312 27.80 16.49 9.48
C LEU A 312 29.19 16.96 9.95
N GLU A 313 29.23 17.89 10.91
CA GLU A 313 30.50 18.45 11.41
C GLU A 313 31.40 17.41 12.07
N LYS A 314 30.80 16.41 12.71
CA LYS A 314 31.49 15.30 13.37
C LYS A 314 30.90 13.97 12.90
N LYS A 315 31.77 12.98 12.80
CA LYS A 315 31.39 11.60 12.53
C LYS A 315 30.43 11.12 13.62
N SER A 316 29.18 10.88 13.24
CA SER A 316 28.14 10.37 14.14
C SER A 316 28.21 8.85 14.27
N GLY A 317 28.70 8.14 13.24
CA GLY A 317 28.75 6.67 13.21
C GLY A 317 27.38 5.99 13.24
N SER A 318 26.29 6.76 13.17
CA SER A 318 24.93 6.31 13.39
C SER A 318 24.13 6.38 12.08
N ILE A 319 23.66 5.21 11.63
CA ILE A 319 22.69 5.10 10.53
C ILE A 319 21.38 5.83 10.89
N GLU A 320 21.06 5.98 12.18
CA GLU A 320 19.85 6.68 12.64
C GLU A 320 19.94 8.19 12.40
N CYS A 321 21.12 8.80 12.59
CA CYS A 321 21.33 10.21 12.24
C CYS A 321 21.17 10.43 10.73
N THR A 322 21.70 9.53 9.90
CA THR A 322 21.49 9.57 8.45
C THR A 322 20.00 9.53 8.10
N LYS A 323 19.22 8.64 8.73
CA LYS A 323 17.77 8.53 8.51
C LYS A 323 17.04 9.81 8.89
N TYR A 324 17.30 10.35 10.08
CA TYR A 324 16.67 11.57 10.58
C TYR A 324 16.87 12.75 9.61
N TRP A 325 18.14 13.02 9.24
CA TRP A 325 18.45 14.11 8.33
C TRP A 325 17.83 13.91 6.95
N SER A 326 17.88 12.67 6.42
CA SER A 326 17.24 12.41 5.13
C SER A 326 15.72 12.56 5.13
N GLU A 327 15.04 12.19 6.21
CA GLU A 327 13.59 12.36 6.34
C GLU A 327 13.21 13.84 6.45
N SER A 328 14.01 14.64 7.15
CA SER A 328 13.78 16.09 7.27
C SER A 328 13.99 16.87 5.96
N MET A 329 14.82 16.34 5.05
CA MET A 329 15.21 17.03 3.80
C MET A 329 14.59 16.43 2.54
N SER A 330 13.98 15.25 2.64
CA SER A 330 13.24 14.65 1.54
C SER A 330 12.03 15.50 1.19
N SER A 331 12.03 16.10 0.01
CA SER A 331 10.87 16.82 -0.52
C SER A 331 9.92 15.92 -1.33
N ARG A 332 10.25 14.63 -1.45
CA ARG A 332 9.51 13.64 -2.25
C ARG A 332 8.88 12.56 -1.38
N ASP A 333 7.83 11.92 -1.92
CA ASP A 333 6.97 10.97 -1.19
C ASP A 333 7.61 9.58 -0.98
N GLY A 334 8.66 9.24 -1.74
CA GLY A 334 9.39 7.98 -1.61
C GLY A 334 10.85 8.20 -1.22
N VAL A 335 11.37 7.45 -0.25
CA VAL A 335 12.77 7.50 0.17
C VAL A 335 13.45 6.14 -0.05
N ILE A 336 14.59 6.12 -0.73
CA ILE A 336 15.42 4.93 -0.98
C ILE A 336 16.78 5.13 -0.33
N TYR A 337 17.22 4.18 0.49
CA TYR A 337 18.56 4.19 1.08
C TYR A 337 19.50 3.28 0.28
N GLY A 338 20.60 3.83 -0.24
CA GLY A 338 21.59 3.07 -0.98
C GLY A 338 23.00 3.23 -0.40
N ARG A 339 23.72 2.12 -0.18
CA ARG A 339 25.15 2.18 0.19
C ARG A 339 26.00 2.33 -1.07
N GLY A 340 27.09 3.09 -0.96
CA GLY A 340 27.93 3.46 -2.11
C GLY A 340 28.56 2.31 -2.92
N TYR A 341 28.57 1.08 -2.41
CA TYR A 341 29.05 -0.10 -3.15
C TYR A 341 27.91 -0.96 -3.76
N SER A 342 26.67 -0.85 -3.26
CA SER A 342 25.56 -1.73 -3.66
C SER A 342 24.69 -1.16 -4.79
N LEU A 343 24.69 0.17 -4.98
CA LEU A 343 23.91 0.83 -6.02
C LEU A 343 24.38 0.52 -7.45
N VAL A 344 25.59 -0.01 -7.62
CA VAL A 344 26.24 -0.24 -8.93
C VAL A 344 25.81 -1.56 -9.58
N LYS A 345 25.23 -2.51 -8.83
CA LYS A 345 24.88 -3.85 -9.37
C LYS A 345 23.40 -4.20 -9.39
N ASP A 346 22.59 -3.67 -8.48
CA ASP A 346 21.14 -3.86 -8.48
C ASP A 346 20.52 -2.80 -7.57
N ILE A 347 19.61 -1.98 -8.10
CA ILE A 347 18.69 -1.24 -7.24
C ILE A 347 17.67 -2.25 -6.73
N SER A 348 18.01 -2.96 -5.65
CA SER A 348 17.03 -3.76 -4.91
C SER A 348 16.14 -2.80 -4.12
N ILE A 349 14.97 -2.52 -4.69
CA ILE A 349 13.97 -1.63 -4.12
C ILE A 349 13.38 -2.30 -2.87
N ARG A 350 13.74 -1.79 -1.69
CA ARG A 350 12.93 -1.98 -0.46
C ARG A 350 12.28 -0.65 -0.11
N THR A 351 11.05 -0.47 -0.57
CA THR A 351 10.16 0.56 -0.04
C THR A 351 9.73 0.12 1.36
N GLN A 352 10.28 0.75 2.40
CA GLN A 352 9.71 0.69 3.74
C GLN A 352 8.99 2.00 4.01
N TYR A 353 7.67 1.98 3.87
CA TYR A 353 6.82 3.05 4.34
C TYR A 353 6.44 2.77 5.79
N GLN A 354 7.04 3.48 6.72
CA GLN A 354 6.52 3.64 8.08
C GLN A 354 6.83 5.08 8.49
N LYS A 355 5.79 5.90 8.64
CA LYS A 355 5.89 7.19 9.33
C LYS A 355 6.05 6.88 10.84
N PRO A 356 7.23 7.07 11.46
CA PRO A 356 7.38 6.80 12.88
C PRO A 356 6.81 7.98 13.68
N SER A 357 6.11 7.69 14.77
CA SER A 357 5.92 8.67 15.85
C SER A 357 7.26 8.81 16.59
N HIS A 358 7.93 9.95 16.47
CA HIS A 358 9.26 10.19 17.03
C HIS A 358 9.26 10.28 18.57
N PRO A 359 10.19 9.59 19.26
CA PRO A 359 10.90 10.14 20.40
C PRO A 359 12.13 10.94 19.92
N GLU A 360 12.46 11.98 20.67
CA GLU A 360 13.59 12.89 20.44
C GLU A 360 14.92 12.14 20.32
N CYS A 361 15.74 12.49 19.33
CA CYS A 361 17.10 11.99 19.18
C CYS A 361 18.04 12.78 20.10
N PRO A 362 18.65 12.15 21.14
CA PRO A 362 19.47 12.86 22.13
C PRO A 362 20.84 13.34 21.59
N VAL A 363 21.14 13.13 20.31
CA VAL A 363 22.40 13.56 19.67
C VAL A 363 22.25 14.90 18.92
N CYS A 364 21.02 15.43 18.77
CA CYS A 364 20.72 16.59 17.92
C CYS A 364 20.64 17.93 18.67
N GLU A 365 20.90 17.98 19.98
CA GLU A 365 20.73 19.20 20.81
C GLU A 365 21.78 20.31 20.60
N LEU A 366 22.61 20.26 19.54
CA LEU A 366 23.77 21.17 19.41
C LEU A 366 23.93 21.91 18.08
N SER A 367 22.93 22.01 17.19
CA SER A 367 23.13 22.73 15.92
C SER A 367 22.01 23.69 15.49
N GLU A 368 21.21 24.25 16.41
CA GLU A 368 20.23 25.31 16.08
C GLU A 368 20.84 26.71 15.87
N LYS A 369 22.18 26.86 15.81
CA LYS A 369 22.81 28.19 15.84
C LYS A 369 23.22 28.84 14.52
N TYR A 370 23.11 28.19 13.37
CA TYR A 370 23.53 28.83 12.12
C TYR A 370 22.64 28.43 10.93
N TRP A 371 21.66 29.30 10.65
CA TRP A 371 21.00 29.42 9.35
C TRP A 371 21.10 30.88 8.90
N LEU A 372 22.06 31.16 8.01
CA LEU A 372 22.07 32.24 7.03
C LEU A 372 22.60 31.68 5.71
#